data_AF-A0A7C1E125-F1
#
_entry.id   AF-A0A7C1E125-F1
#
_cell.length_a   1.000
_cell.length_b   1.000
_cell.length_c   1.000
_cell.angle_alpha   90.00
_cell.angle_beta   90.00
_cell.angle_gamma   90.00
#
_symmetry.space_group_name_H-M   'P 1'
#
loop_
_entity.id
_entity.type
_entity.pdbx_description
1 polymer ?
#
loop_
_entity_poly.entity_id
_entity_poly.type
_entity_poly.pdbx_seq_one_letter_code
_entity_poly.pdbx_strand_id
1 'polypeptide(L)'
;MRVFNWLRDHYSWKRHSAILTSTPEQVVNITLFNYIQNGELPMKIKIFSTLEAALLWMNLPHSETPLIRAVLKELKTGQLQIK
;
A
#
# COMPACT_ATOMS: atom_id res chain seq x y z
N MET A 1 15.08 -15.98 1.14
CA MET A 1 13.99 -16.94 0.84
C MET A 1 13.08 -17.31 2.02
N ARG A 2 13.55 -17.42 3.28
CA ARG A 2 12.70 -17.81 4.44
C ARG A 2 11.53 -16.86 4.74
N VAL A 3 11.73 -15.55 4.61
CA VAL A 3 10.70 -14.54 4.94
C VAL A 3 9.52 -14.58 3.96
N PHE A 4 9.80 -14.75 2.66
CA PHE A 4 8.76 -14.84 1.64
C PHE A 4 7.86 -16.08 1.82
N ASN A 5 8.45 -17.23 2.15
CA ASN A 5 7.68 -18.43 2.44
C ASN A 5 6.83 -18.26 3.72
N TRP A 6 7.37 -17.64 4.77
CA TRP A 6 6.60 -17.36 5.98
C TRP A 6 5.41 -16.42 5.72
N LEU A 7 5.62 -15.35 4.94
CA LEU A 7 4.55 -14.42 4.55
C LEU A 7 3.47 -15.14 3.73
N ARG A 8 3.88 -15.97 2.77
CA ARG A 8 2.95 -16.79 1.98
C ARG A 8 2.11 -17.69 2.88
N ASP A 9 2.73 -18.37 3.84
CA ASP A 9 2.06 -19.40 4.63
C ASP A 9 1.17 -18.83 5.76
N HIS A 10 1.36 -17.57 6.18
CA HIS A 10 0.68 -16.96 7.35
C HIS A 10 -0.21 -15.75 7.04
N TYR A 11 -0.20 -15.19 5.83
CA TYR A 11 -1.06 -14.05 5.47
C TYR A 11 -2.31 -14.48 4.68
N SER A 12 -3.47 -13.89 5.01
CA SER A 12 -4.72 -14.15 4.30
C SER A 12 -4.69 -13.62 2.85
N TRP A 13 -5.08 -14.49 1.92
CA TRP A 13 -4.76 -14.46 0.49
C TRP A 13 -5.63 -13.51 -0.36
N LYS A 14 -6.08 -12.38 0.21
CA LYS A 14 -6.88 -11.35 -0.49
C LYS A 14 -6.50 -9.93 -0.04
N ARG A 15 -5.23 -9.67 0.26
CA ARG A 15 -4.80 -8.31 0.61
C ARG A 15 -4.61 -7.46 -0.66
N HIS A 16 -5.27 -6.32 -0.64
CA HIS A 16 -5.06 -5.25 -1.60
C HIS A 16 -4.10 -4.24 -0.97
N SER A 17 -3.08 -3.81 -1.70
CA SER A 17 -2.16 -2.76 -1.27
C SER A 17 -2.19 -1.63 -2.28
N ALA A 18 -2.63 -0.45 -1.83
CA ALA A 18 -2.54 0.78 -2.60
C ALA A 18 -1.25 1.51 -2.24
N ILE A 19 -0.41 1.80 -3.24
CA ILE A 19 0.80 2.60 -3.05
C ILE A 19 0.55 3.99 -3.59
N LEU A 20 0.60 4.98 -2.70
CA LEU A 20 0.38 6.38 -3.02
C LEU A 20 1.73 7.07 -3.25
N THR A 21 1.98 7.53 -4.47
CA THR A 21 3.19 8.28 -4.81
C THR A 21 2.91 9.35 -5.85
N SER A 22 3.59 10.49 -5.71
CA SER A 22 3.63 11.58 -6.69
C SER A 22 4.92 11.59 -7.52
N THR A 23 5.83 10.63 -7.29
CA THR A 23 7.17 10.64 -7.89
C THR A 23 7.27 9.57 -8.99
N PRO A 24 7.50 9.96 -10.26
CA PRO A 24 7.56 9.02 -11.38
C PRO A 24 8.58 7.89 -11.20
N GLU A 25 9.75 8.15 -10.64
CA GLU A 25 10.78 7.14 -10.39
C GLU A 25 10.30 6.01 -9.46
N GLN A 26 9.49 6.35 -8.45
CA GLN A 26 8.93 5.36 -7.54
C GLN A 26 7.93 4.46 -8.27
N VAL A 27 7.17 5.00 -9.22
CA VAL A 27 6.24 4.22 -10.05
C VAL A 27 6.99 3.11 -10.82
N VAL A 28 8.14 3.44 -11.41
CA VAL A 28 8.97 2.48 -12.16
C VAL A 28 9.43 1.35 -11.25
N ASN A 29 10.01 1.68 -10.08
CA ASN A 29 10.52 0.70 -9.14
C ASN A 29 9.43 -0.24 -8.62
N ILE A 30 8.25 0.29 -8.29
CA ILE A 30 7.11 -0.52 -7.82
C ILE A 30 6.55 -1.39 -8.95
N THR A 31 6.50 -0.86 -10.17
CA THR A 31 6.04 -1.63 -11.33
C THR A 31 6.96 -2.81 -11.61
N LEU A 32 8.29 -2.59 -11.54
CA LEU A 32 9.27 -3.66 -11.67
C LEU A 32 9.14 -4.69 -10.54
N PHE A 33 8.95 -4.23 -9.29
CA PHE A 33 8.69 -5.12 -8.17
C PHE A 33 7.44 -5.99 -8.40
N ASN A 34 6.32 -5.37 -8.81
CA ASN A 34 5.08 -6.09 -9.12
C ASN A 34 5.25 -7.11 -10.26
N TYR A 35 6.06 -6.77 -11.26
CA TYR A 35 6.38 -7.68 -12.37
C TYR A 35 7.19 -8.89 -11.89
N ILE A 36 8.23 -8.66 -11.07
CA ILE A 36 9.08 -9.74 -10.53
C ILE A 36 8.27 -10.65 -9.59
N GLN A 37 7.40 -10.07 -8.77
CA GLN A 37 6.56 -10.81 -7.82
C GLN A 37 5.31 -11.43 -8.44
N ASN A 38 5.10 -11.26 -9.75
CA ASN A 38 3.90 -11.70 -10.43
C ASN A 38 3.77 -13.24 -10.35
N GLY A 39 2.78 -13.71 -9.58
CA GLY A 39 2.53 -15.12 -9.32
C GLY A 39 3.14 -15.67 -8.03
N GLU A 40 4.01 -14.92 -7.35
CA GLU A 40 4.64 -15.34 -6.09
C GLU A 40 3.88 -14.86 -4.84
N LEU A 41 3.26 -13.67 -4.92
CA LEU A 41 2.51 -13.09 -3.81
C LEU A 41 1.01 -13.03 -4.13
N PRO A 42 0.13 -13.54 -3.24
CA PRO A 42 -1.32 -13.48 -3.41
C PRO A 42 -1.88 -12.11 -3.00
N MET A 43 -1.25 -11.04 -3.47
CA MET A 43 -1.64 -9.68 -3.17
C MET A 43 -1.77 -8.87 -4.45
N LYS A 44 -2.82 -8.05 -4.51
CA LYS A 44 -3.02 -7.11 -5.60
C LYS A 44 -2.42 -5.79 -5.17
N ILE A 45 -1.41 -5.33 -5.88
CA ILE A 45 -0.75 -4.04 -5.64
C ILE A 45 -1.15 -3.09 -6.77
N LYS A 46 -1.61 -1.88 -6.42
CA LYS A 46 -1.91 -0.84 -7.41
C LYS A 46 -1.31 0.49 -6.96
N ILE A 47 -0.77 1.23 -7.93
CA ILE A 47 -0.12 2.52 -7.72
C ILE A 47 -1.11 3.64 -8.01
N PHE A 48 -1.13 4.67 -7.18
CA PHE A 48 -2.02 5.82 -7.29
C PHE A 48 -1.26 7.12 -7.10
N SER A 49 -1.70 8.16 -7.81
CA SER A 49 -1.21 9.53 -7.65
C SER A 49 -2.05 10.35 -6.67
N THR A 50 -3.30 9.94 -6.41
CA THR A 50 -4.23 10.62 -5.50
C THR A 50 -4.71 9.68 -4.41
N LEU A 51 -4.90 10.24 -3.20
CA LEU A 51 -5.39 9.47 -2.05
C LEU A 51 -6.82 9.01 -2.32
N GLU A 52 -7.63 9.86 -2.94
CA GLU A 52 -9.04 9.63 -3.21
C GLU A 52 -9.24 8.40 -4.12
N ALA A 53 -8.42 8.26 -5.18
CA ALA A 53 -8.47 7.10 -6.05
C ALA A 53 -7.99 5.81 -5.35
N ALA A 54 -6.98 5.92 -4.48
CA ALA A 54 -6.50 4.80 -3.67
C ALA A 54 -7.58 4.29 -2.71
N LEU A 55 -8.25 5.19 -1.98
CA LEU A 55 -9.32 4.85 -1.04
C LEU A 55 -10.53 4.24 -1.75
N LEU A 56 -10.92 4.80 -2.90
CA LEU A 56 -12.02 4.26 -3.71
C LEU A 56 -11.73 2.83 -4.15
N TRP A 57 -10.50 2.54 -4.61
CA TRP A 57 -10.11 1.19 -5.02
C TRP A 57 -10.04 0.21 -3.84
N MET A 58 -9.67 0.69 -2.65
CA MET A 58 -9.66 -0.09 -1.41
C MET A 58 -11.07 -0.30 -0.82
N ASN A 59 -12.11 0.25 -1.45
CA ASN A 59 -13.50 0.22 -0.97
C ASN A 59 -13.65 0.78 0.45
N LEU A 60 -12.89 1.84 0.77
CA LEU A 60 -12.96 2.51 2.07
C LEU A 60 -13.99 3.65 2.02
N PRO A 61 -14.82 3.82 3.06
CA PRO A 61 -15.82 4.87 3.11
C PRO A 61 -15.17 6.25 3.18
N HIS A 62 -15.77 7.24 2.53
CA HIS A 62 -15.20 8.58 2.44
C HIS A 62 -15.05 9.26 3.80
N SER A 63 -15.84 8.85 4.80
CA SER A 63 -15.77 9.27 6.20
C SER A 63 -14.41 8.97 6.86
N GLU A 64 -13.65 7.98 6.39
CA GLU A 64 -12.34 7.62 6.95
C GLU A 64 -11.18 8.47 6.38
N THR A 65 -11.44 9.20 5.28
CA THR A 65 -10.42 10.01 4.59
C THR A 65 -9.65 10.97 5.53
N PRO A 66 -10.29 11.70 6.48
CA PRO A 66 -9.58 12.61 7.38
C PRO A 66 -8.61 11.88 8.31
N LEU A 67 -9.02 10.73 8.87
CA LEU A 67 -8.20 9.91 9.76
C LEU A 67 -6.97 9.37 9.01
N ILE A 68 -7.20 8.80 7.82
CA ILE A 68 -6.11 8.26 6.99
C ILE A 68 -5.13 9.36 6.59
N ARG A 69 -5.63 10.56 6.25
CA ARG A 69 -4.79 11.71 5.92
C ARG A 69 -3.94 12.16 7.12
N ALA A 70 -4.50 12.13 8.33
CA ALA A 70 -3.77 12.44 9.56
C ALA A 70 -2.63 11.43 9.80
N VAL A 71 -2.94 10.13 9.75
CA VAL A 71 -1.92 9.05 9.90
C VAL A 71 -0.82 9.17 8.84
N LEU A 72 -1.18 9.39 7.57
CA LEU A 72 -0.18 9.57 6.50
C LEU A 72 0.70 10.80 6.73
N LYS A 73 0.15 11.88 7.29
CA LYS A 73 0.92 13.08 7.63
C LYS A 73 1.89 12.79 8.77
N GLU A 74 1.43 12.11 9.83
CA GLU A 74 2.26 11.72 10.97
C GLU A 74 3.41 10.79 10.57
N LEU A 75 3.13 9.79 9.72
CA LEU A 75 4.15 8.89 9.18
C LEU A 75 5.21 9.62 8.34
N LYS A 76 4.82 10.69 7.64
CA LYS A 76 5.76 11.52 6.86
C LYS A 76 6.61 12.44 7.74
N THR A 77 6.05 12.95 8.85
CA THR A 77 6.76 13.88 9.74
C THR A 77 7.53 13.17 10.85
N GLY A 78 7.40 11.86 11.01
CA GLY A 78 8.15 11.06 11.98
C GLY A 78 7.73 11.27 13.44
N GLN A 79 6.59 11.90 13.69
CA GLN A 79 6.06 12.15 15.04
C GLN A 79 4.87 11.23 15.31
N LEU A 80 5.15 9.99 15.74
CA LEU A 80 4.14 9.09 16.28
C LEU A 80 3.79 9.54 17.70
N GLN A 81 2.74 10.34 17.86
CA GLN A 81 2.09 10.56 19.16
C GLN A 81 0.85 9.67 19.26
N ILE A 82 1.08 8.38 19.50
CA ILE A 82 0.01 7.49 19.97
C ILE A 82 -0.12 7.79 21.47
N LYS A 83 -1.20 8.47 21.85
CA LYS A 83 -1.66 8.54 23.25
C LYS A 83 -2.45 7.29 23.61
#